data_AF-A0A4Q2SPT5-F1
#
_entry.id   AF-A0A4Q2SPT5-F1
#
_cell.length_a   1.000
_cell.length_b   1.000
_cell.length_c   1.000
_cell.angle_alpha   90.00
_cell.angle_beta   90.00
_cell.angle_gamma   90.00
#
_symmetry.space_group_name_H-M   'P 1'
#
loop_
_entity.id
_entity.type
_entity.pdbx_description
1 polymer ?
#
loop_
_entity_poly.entity_id
_entity_poly.type
_entity_poly.pdbx_seq_one_letter_code
_entity_poly.pdbx_strand_id
1 'polypeptide(L)'
;MTVLEKLLVPEASRRVVEEGYDWLTGPVYRPDDLIGLTPVERVAALGLDGEDGPFGEAPDHVDVIRFPTHPLMDLRVPTNAPGHAEVPWPTFPTGFLRNAAAVWTLTLTRMPVSARYIRVDLDGTEREFSRYQGAARGWQGAKGYFPPLHLIGPRAKHGVLDLPCSYTSDQQSVELVWVGDQRAPEGFEQVRPMVHARVLPVSECEVFDIALLARWREHRVRVLQQAGEEALVLVTPGSLAEAEELGATEAEPGIFQATVPAAELTDREGVRSDPMPTRSRATHS
;
A
#
# COMPACT_ATOMS: atom_id res chain seq x y z
N MET A 1 17.14 0.91 -8.16
CA MET A 1 15.79 0.70 -7.61
C MET A 1 15.94 -0.12 -6.34
N THR A 2 15.44 0.36 -5.21
CA THR A 2 15.45 -0.41 -3.95
C THR A 2 14.28 -1.38 -3.97
N VAL A 3 14.48 -2.58 -3.44
CA VAL A 3 13.40 -3.56 -3.24
C VAL A 3 13.10 -3.63 -1.76
N LEU A 4 11.82 -3.57 -1.43
CA LEU A 4 11.30 -3.70 -0.07
C LEU A 4 10.37 -4.91 0.02
N GLU A 5 10.12 -5.33 1.25
CA GLU A 5 9.23 -6.42 1.61
C GLU A 5 8.26 -5.98 2.70
N LYS A 6 7.01 -6.44 2.59
CA LYS A 6 5.99 -6.34 3.63
C LYS A 6 5.49 -7.73 3.97
N LEU A 7 5.48 -8.07 5.26
CA LEU A 7 4.77 -9.24 5.77
C LEU A 7 3.26 -9.00 5.69
N LEU A 8 2.52 -9.94 5.11
CA LEU A 8 1.06 -9.86 5.04
C LEU A 8 0.44 -10.67 6.17
N VAL A 9 -0.46 -10.04 6.92
CA VAL A 9 -1.39 -10.78 7.79
C VAL A 9 -2.32 -11.64 6.92
N PRO A 10 -2.83 -12.79 7.43
CA PRO A 10 -3.60 -13.73 6.62
C PRO A 10 -4.79 -13.10 5.87
N GLU A 11 -5.48 -12.15 6.49
CA GLU A 11 -6.58 -11.44 5.87
C GLU A 11 -6.14 -10.52 4.71
N ALA A 12 -4.95 -9.91 4.81
CA ALA A 12 -4.39 -9.14 3.70
C ALA A 12 -4.00 -10.06 2.53
N SER A 13 -3.42 -11.23 2.80
CA SER A 13 -3.16 -12.25 1.78
C SER A 13 -4.44 -12.70 1.07
N ARG A 14 -5.52 -12.95 1.85
CA ARG A 14 -6.84 -13.30 1.31
C ARG A 14 -7.36 -12.21 0.38
N ARG A 15 -7.31 -10.94 0.78
CA ARG A 15 -7.77 -9.80 -0.06
C ARG A 15 -6.97 -9.67 -1.36
N VAL A 16 -5.66 -9.90 -1.34
CA VAL A 16 -4.84 -9.91 -2.56
C VAL A 16 -5.30 -11.00 -3.54
N VAL A 17 -5.50 -12.23 -3.05
CA VAL A 17 -5.84 -13.39 -3.90
C VAL A 17 -7.30 -13.37 -4.35
N GLU A 18 -8.23 -13.08 -3.44
CA GLU A 18 -9.67 -13.18 -3.68
C GLU A 18 -10.22 -11.91 -4.35
N GLU A 19 -9.77 -10.74 -3.93
CA GLU A 19 -10.35 -9.44 -4.33
C GLU A 19 -9.44 -8.68 -5.31
N GLY A 20 -8.18 -9.11 -5.46
CA GLY A 20 -7.19 -8.40 -6.27
C GLY A 20 -6.72 -7.10 -5.64
N TYR A 21 -6.82 -6.99 -4.31
CA TYR A 21 -6.53 -5.76 -3.55
C TYR A 21 -5.14 -5.19 -3.89
N ASP A 22 -5.09 -3.89 -4.17
CA ASP A 22 -3.91 -3.26 -4.80
C ASP A 22 -3.31 -2.11 -4.00
N TRP A 23 -3.56 -2.02 -2.69
CA TRP A 23 -2.93 -0.98 -1.84
C TRP A 23 -1.90 -1.56 -0.90
N LEU A 24 -0.98 -0.70 -0.49
CA LEU A 24 0.16 -1.06 0.35
C LEU A 24 0.45 0.09 1.33
N THR A 25 0.58 -0.23 2.61
CA THR A 25 0.90 0.71 3.69
C THR A 25 1.52 -0.03 4.86
N GLY A 26 2.06 0.70 5.84
CA GLY A 26 2.55 0.13 7.11
C GLY A 26 4.02 -0.30 7.08
N PRO A 27 4.44 -1.21 7.97
CA PRO A 27 5.85 -1.54 8.14
C PRO A 27 6.40 -2.31 6.93
N VAL A 28 7.55 -1.84 6.43
CA VAL A 28 8.28 -2.44 5.31
C VAL A 28 9.77 -2.46 5.63
N TYR A 29 10.48 -3.46 5.14
CA TYR A 29 11.89 -3.71 5.45
C TYR A 29 12.61 -4.24 4.19
N ARG A 30 13.94 -4.42 4.26
CA ARG A 30 14.67 -5.03 3.16
C ARG A 30 14.54 -6.56 3.23
N PRO A 31 14.29 -7.26 2.12
CA PRO A 31 14.18 -8.72 2.12
C PRO A 31 15.40 -9.41 2.74
N ASP A 32 16.60 -8.91 2.42
CA ASP A 32 17.88 -9.48 2.86
C ASP A 32 18.04 -9.45 4.40
N ASP A 33 17.34 -8.56 5.09
CA ASP A 33 17.44 -8.44 6.55
C ASP A 33 16.71 -9.57 7.29
N LEU A 34 15.83 -10.32 6.62
CA LEU A 34 15.10 -11.48 7.17
C LEU A 34 15.42 -12.80 6.44
N ILE A 35 16.50 -12.83 5.66
CA ILE A 35 16.89 -14.04 4.93
C ILE A 35 17.25 -15.17 5.90
N GLY A 36 16.81 -16.38 5.59
CA GLY A 36 17.07 -17.57 6.41
C GLY A 36 16.23 -17.67 7.69
N LEU A 37 15.42 -16.66 8.03
CA LEU A 37 14.47 -16.75 9.13
C LEU A 37 13.26 -17.60 8.74
N THR A 38 12.84 -18.45 9.68
CA THR A 38 11.60 -19.23 9.61
C THR A 38 10.36 -18.32 9.66
N PRO A 39 9.18 -18.83 9.27
CA PRO A 39 7.90 -18.10 9.42
C PRO A 39 7.67 -17.54 10.83
N VAL A 40 7.90 -18.34 11.87
CA VAL A 40 7.76 -17.95 13.28
C VAL A 40 8.70 -16.80 13.63
N GLU A 41 9.98 -16.90 13.25
CA GLU A 41 10.98 -15.87 13.53
C GLU A 41 10.69 -14.56 12.78
N ARG A 42 10.14 -14.63 11.57
CA ARG A 42 9.70 -13.44 10.80
C ARG A 42 8.55 -12.73 11.51
N VAL A 43 7.54 -13.48 11.97
CA VAL A 43 6.40 -12.92 12.73
C VAL A 43 6.89 -12.28 14.03
N ALA A 44 7.77 -12.96 14.77
CA ALA A 44 8.35 -12.45 16.01
C ALA A 44 9.22 -11.21 15.79
N ALA A 45 9.96 -11.11 14.68
CA ALA A 45 10.77 -9.93 14.35
C ALA A 45 9.91 -8.66 14.21
N LEU A 46 8.71 -8.79 13.63
CA LEU A 46 7.74 -7.70 13.55
C LEU A 46 6.94 -7.48 14.84
N GLY A 47 7.09 -8.35 15.83
CA GLY A 47 6.32 -8.30 17.07
C GLY A 47 4.84 -8.61 16.87
N LEU A 48 4.53 -9.46 15.90
CA LEU A 48 3.18 -9.93 15.58
C LEU A 48 2.92 -11.35 16.11
N ASP A 49 3.83 -11.85 16.93
CA ASP A 49 3.75 -13.11 17.66
C ASP A 49 2.87 -12.98 18.91
N GLY A 50 2.39 -14.11 19.43
CA GLY A 50 1.55 -14.18 20.63
C GLY A 50 0.20 -14.85 20.38
N GLU A 51 -0.51 -15.17 21.46
CA GLU A 51 -1.81 -15.85 21.41
C GLU A 51 -2.87 -15.03 20.65
N ASP A 52 -2.87 -13.71 20.83
CA ASP A 52 -3.76 -12.78 20.14
C ASP A 52 -3.18 -12.28 18.78
N GLY A 53 -2.03 -12.80 18.36
CA GLY A 53 -1.37 -12.41 17.12
C GLY A 53 -2.10 -12.92 15.88
N PRO A 54 -2.06 -12.20 14.74
CA PRO A 54 -2.85 -12.54 13.55
C PRO A 54 -2.40 -13.82 12.82
N PHE A 55 -1.29 -14.44 13.24
CA PHE A 55 -0.69 -15.63 12.63
C PHE A 55 -0.87 -16.91 13.47
N GLY A 56 -1.40 -16.80 14.69
CA GLY A 56 -1.34 -17.87 15.69
C GLY A 56 0.09 -18.15 16.19
N GLU A 57 0.24 -19.18 17.03
CA GLU A 57 1.51 -19.48 17.71
C GLU A 57 2.63 -20.00 16.79
N ALA A 58 2.28 -20.81 15.79
CA ALA A 58 3.24 -21.53 14.96
C ALA A 58 2.76 -21.60 13.49
N PRO A 59 2.82 -20.48 12.74
CA PRO A 59 2.44 -20.49 11.33
C PRO A 59 3.37 -21.40 10.50
N ASP A 60 2.79 -22.32 9.72
CA ASP A 60 3.53 -23.18 8.78
C ASP A 60 4.13 -22.40 7.60
N HIS A 61 3.65 -21.19 7.35
CA HIS A 61 4.15 -20.31 6.32
C HIS A 61 3.79 -18.87 6.65
N VAL A 62 4.50 -17.94 6.02
CA VAL A 62 4.08 -16.54 5.93
C VAL A 62 4.01 -16.10 4.48
N ASP A 63 3.12 -15.17 4.21
CA ASP A 63 3.02 -14.53 2.91
C ASP A 63 3.61 -13.13 2.98
N VAL A 64 4.36 -12.76 1.95
CA VAL A 64 5.01 -11.46 1.83
C VAL A 64 4.73 -10.85 0.46
N ILE A 65 4.71 -9.52 0.41
CA ILE A 65 4.83 -8.79 -0.85
C ILE A 65 6.22 -8.21 -0.94
N ARG A 66 6.95 -8.58 -2.01
CA ARG A 66 8.26 -8.02 -2.34
C ARG A 66 8.14 -7.12 -3.56
N PHE A 67 8.54 -5.87 -3.44
CA PHE A 67 8.19 -4.84 -4.42
C PHE A 67 9.29 -3.79 -4.64
N PRO A 68 9.42 -3.25 -5.87
CA PRO A 68 10.32 -2.14 -6.13
C PRO A 68 9.75 -0.81 -5.64
N THR A 69 10.61 0.06 -5.12
CA THR A 69 10.25 1.45 -4.78
C THR A 69 10.11 2.31 -6.04
N HIS A 70 9.13 3.23 -6.07
CA HIS A 70 8.99 4.25 -7.13
C HIS A 70 9.08 5.69 -6.55
N PRO A 71 9.21 6.74 -7.38
CA PRO A 71 9.52 8.11 -6.93
C PRO A 71 8.47 8.75 -6.00
N LEU A 72 7.22 8.30 -6.06
CA LEU A 72 6.13 8.78 -5.21
C LEU A 72 5.92 7.98 -3.90
N MET A 73 6.77 6.98 -3.61
CA MET A 73 6.65 6.26 -2.34
C MET A 73 7.27 7.09 -1.22
N ASP A 74 6.48 7.35 -0.17
CA ASP A 74 6.94 8.03 1.04
C ASP A 74 7.24 7.00 2.13
N LEU A 75 8.54 6.85 2.42
CA LEU A 75 9.08 5.94 3.43
C LEU A 75 9.60 6.76 4.60
N ARG A 76 9.03 6.53 5.79
CA ARG A 76 9.39 7.25 7.00
C ARG A 76 10.04 6.31 8.01
N VAL A 77 11.02 6.81 8.75
CA VAL A 77 11.48 6.10 9.95
C VAL A 77 10.36 6.19 10.97
N PRO A 78 9.83 5.07 11.49
CA PRO A 78 8.80 5.11 12.52
C PRO A 78 9.36 5.77 13.78
N THR A 79 8.62 6.73 14.32
CA THR A 79 8.96 7.42 15.56
C THR A 79 7.69 7.60 16.37
N ASN A 80 7.71 7.26 17.66
CA ASN A 80 6.60 7.62 18.53
C ASN A 80 6.67 9.10 18.86
N ALA A 81 5.55 9.81 18.70
CA ALA A 81 5.43 11.15 19.25
C ALA A 81 5.58 11.07 20.79
N PRO A 82 6.23 12.06 21.43
CA PRO A 82 6.26 12.13 22.90
C PRO A 82 4.83 12.09 23.47
N GLY A 83 4.59 11.22 24.45
CA GLY A 83 3.29 11.10 25.12
C GLY A 83 2.25 10.21 24.42
N HIS A 84 2.65 9.43 23.40
CA HIS A 84 1.77 8.43 22.81
C HIS A 84 1.45 7.32 23.83
N ALA A 85 0.18 6.90 23.91
CA ALA A 85 -0.25 5.82 24.78
C ALA A 85 0.40 4.49 24.36
N GLU A 86 0.51 3.55 25.30
CA GLU A 86 0.84 2.17 24.93
C GLU A 86 -0.30 1.60 24.10
N VAL A 87 0.05 1.10 22.91
CA VAL A 87 -0.87 0.49 21.95
C VAL A 87 -0.53 -1.00 21.80
N PRO A 88 -1.53 -1.86 21.54
CA PRO A 88 -1.32 -3.30 21.43
C PRO A 88 -0.65 -3.73 20.12
N TRP A 89 -0.52 -2.82 19.14
CA TRP A 89 0.15 -3.09 17.87
C TRP A 89 1.61 -2.58 17.85
N PRO A 90 2.49 -3.17 17.01
CA PRO A 90 3.88 -2.74 16.89
C PRO A 90 4.04 -1.29 16.37
N THR A 91 4.91 -0.49 17.01
CA THR A 91 5.15 0.92 16.66
C THR A 91 6.58 1.25 16.22
N PHE A 92 7.54 0.33 16.41
CA PHE A 92 8.95 0.44 15.99
C PHE A 92 9.64 1.79 16.27
N PRO A 93 9.56 2.36 17.50
CA PRO A 93 9.99 3.73 17.79
C PRO A 93 11.48 4.02 17.54
N THR A 94 12.30 2.97 17.47
CA THR A 94 13.75 3.07 17.22
C THR A 94 14.09 3.01 15.73
N GLY A 95 13.11 2.76 14.85
CA GLY A 95 13.35 2.48 13.44
C GLY A 95 13.89 1.08 13.15
N PHE A 96 13.80 0.16 14.12
CA PHE A 96 14.26 -1.21 13.98
C PHE A 96 13.19 -2.23 14.41
N LEU A 97 13.17 -3.37 13.72
CA LEU A 97 12.49 -4.60 14.14
C LEU A 97 13.14 -5.18 15.41
N ARG A 98 12.49 -6.15 16.05
CA ARG A 98 13.02 -6.79 17.28
C ARG A 98 14.36 -7.52 17.06
N ASN A 99 14.66 -7.93 15.83
CA ASN A 99 15.94 -8.53 15.44
C ASN A 99 17.00 -7.50 14.98
N ALA A 100 16.77 -6.21 15.23
CA ALA A 100 17.62 -5.08 14.83
C ALA A 100 17.71 -4.82 13.31
N ALA A 101 16.86 -5.43 12.49
CA ALA A 101 16.70 -5.04 11.08
C ALA A 101 16.04 -3.66 10.95
N ALA A 102 16.43 -2.86 9.96
CA ALA A 102 15.84 -1.55 9.73
C ALA A 102 14.40 -1.68 9.19
N VAL A 103 13.49 -0.85 9.70
CA VAL A 103 12.09 -0.81 9.27
C VAL A 103 11.66 0.62 8.95
N TRP A 104 10.82 0.75 7.93
CA TRP A 104 10.18 2.00 7.53
C TRP A 104 8.67 1.84 7.59
N THR A 105 7.97 2.91 7.93
CA THR A 105 6.53 3.02 7.66
C THR A 105 6.36 3.55 6.25
N LEU A 106 5.75 2.75 5.38
CA LEU A 106 5.30 3.17 4.06
C LEU A 106 3.93 3.86 4.18
N THR A 107 3.86 5.12 3.76
CA THR A 107 2.58 5.82 3.58
C THR A 107 1.75 5.13 2.52
N LEU A 108 0.44 5.01 2.74
CA LEU A 108 -0.49 4.34 1.84
C LEU A 108 -0.32 4.77 0.38
N THR A 109 -0.09 3.78 -0.48
CA THR A 109 0.08 3.94 -1.92
C THR A 109 -0.47 2.71 -2.66
N ARG A 110 -0.53 2.79 -4.00
CA ARG A 110 -0.89 1.66 -4.85
C ARG A 110 0.30 0.70 -5.00
N MET A 111 0.01 -0.59 -5.12
CA MET A 111 0.96 -1.63 -5.42
C MET A 111 1.77 -1.27 -6.68
N PRO A 112 3.12 -1.29 -6.62
CA PRO A 112 3.93 -0.98 -7.80
C PRO A 112 3.93 -2.16 -8.78
N VAL A 113 4.09 -1.85 -10.07
CA VAL A 113 4.30 -2.86 -11.11
C VAL A 113 5.50 -3.75 -10.74
N SER A 114 5.38 -5.04 -11.00
CA SER A 114 6.36 -6.08 -10.65
C SER A 114 6.45 -6.42 -9.15
N ALA A 115 5.55 -5.91 -8.30
CA ALA A 115 5.39 -6.47 -6.97
C ALA A 115 5.05 -7.96 -7.05
N ARG A 116 5.64 -8.75 -6.15
CA ARG A 116 5.53 -10.20 -6.11
C ARG A 116 4.87 -10.63 -4.82
N TYR A 117 3.85 -11.46 -4.92
CA TYR A 117 3.23 -12.15 -3.81
C TYR A 117 3.92 -13.51 -3.64
N ILE A 118 4.61 -13.68 -2.52
CA ILE A 118 5.52 -14.80 -2.24
C ILE A 118 5.10 -15.46 -0.93
N ARG A 119 5.06 -16.78 -0.92
CA ARG A 119 4.97 -17.57 0.31
C ARG A 119 6.35 -18.03 0.74
N VAL A 120 6.65 -17.90 2.02
CA VAL A 120 7.85 -18.43 2.67
C VAL A 120 7.41 -19.61 3.54
N ASP A 121 7.83 -20.81 3.17
CA ASP A 121 7.53 -22.05 3.91
C ASP A 121 8.54 -22.27 5.06
N LEU A 122 8.28 -23.24 5.95
CA LEU A 122 9.12 -23.54 7.13
C LEU A 122 10.60 -23.80 6.81
N ASP A 123 10.90 -24.40 5.66
CA ASP A 123 12.25 -24.73 5.22
C ASP A 123 12.98 -23.52 4.58
N GLY A 124 12.34 -22.35 4.57
CA GLY A 124 12.84 -21.13 3.94
C GLY A 124 12.62 -21.09 2.43
N THR A 125 11.95 -22.09 1.84
CA THR A 125 11.60 -22.08 0.42
C THR A 125 10.65 -20.92 0.14
N GLU A 126 10.98 -20.12 -0.87
CA GLU A 126 10.15 -19.03 -1.37
C GLU A 126 9.42 -19.45 -2.65
N ARG A 127 8.09 -19.33 -2.69
CA ARG A 127 7.26 -19.60 -3.86
C ARG A 127 6.50 -18.35 -4.28
N GLU A 128 6.79 -17.85 -5.48
CA GLU A 128 6.01 -16.76 -6.08
C GLU A 128 4.67 -17.30 -6.60
N PHE A 129 3.58 -16.77 -6.09
CA PHE A 129 2.22 -17.16 -6.46
C PHE A 129 1.59 -16.19 -7.46
N SER A 130 1.94 -14.90 -7.36
CA SER A 130 1.36 -13.88 -8.22
C SER A 130 2.31 -12.69 -8.39
N ARG A 131 2.10 -11.96 -9.47
CA ARG A 131 2.81 -10.72 -9.79
C ARG A 131 1.82 -9.64 -10.17
N TYR A 132 1.99 -8.44 -9.61
CA TYR A 132 1.17 -7.29 -9.93
C TYR A 132 1.60 -6.65 -11.26
N GLN A 133 0.66 -6.52 -12.20
CA GLN A 133 0.89 -6.10 -13.58
C GLN A 133 0.47 -4.64 -13.84
N GLY A 134 0.27 -3.86 -12.78
CA GLY A 134 -0.18 -2.47 -12.85
C GLY A 134 -1.69 -2.32 -12.71
N ALA A 135 -2.12 -1.09 -12.46
CA ALA A 135 -3.50 -0.73 -12.17
C ALA A 135 -4.53 -1.21 -13.22
N ALA A 136 -4.17 -1.28 -14.51
CA ALA A 136 -5.09 -1.74 -15.54
C ALA A 136 -5.34 -3.27 -15.51
N ARG A 137 -4.37 -4.04 -15.01
CA ARG A 137 -4.37 -5.52 -15.07
C ARG A 137 -4.56 -6.19 -13.72
N GLY A 138 -4.05 -5.59 -12.65
CA GLY A 138 -4.08 -6.14 -11.30
C GLY A 138 -3.08 -7.29 -11.09
N TRP A 139 -3.39 -8.16 -10.13
CA TRP A 139 -2.60 -9.35 -9.80
C TRP A 139 -2.81 -10.48 -10.80
N GLN A 140 -1.73 -11.07 -11.29
CA GLN A 140 -1.80 -12.24 -12.17
C GLN A 140 -2.43 -13.44 -11.43
N GLY A 141 -3.52 -13.98 -11.97
CA GLY A 141 -4.17 -15.18 -11.40
C GLY A 141 -4.98 -14.93 -10.12
N ALA A 142 -5.16 -13.67 -9.69
CA ALA A 142 -6.15 -13.35 -8.67
C ALA A 142 -7.57 -13.62 -9.20
N LYS A 143 -8.48 -14.02 -8.29
CA LYS A 143 -9.88 -14.28 -8.65
C LYS A 143 -10.64 -12.99 -8.93
N GLY A 144 -10.30 -11.94 -8.19
CA GLY A 144 -10.87 -10.61 -8.30
C GLY A 144 -9.97 -9.63 -9.06
N TYR A 145 -10.57 -8.51 -9.42
CA TYR A 145 -9.86 -7.33 -9.89
C TYR A 145 -10.34 -6.13 -9.10
N PHE A 146 -9.38 -5.40 -8.57
CA PHE A 146 -9.64 -4.16 -7.85
C PHE A 146 -9.40 -2.97 -8.79
N PRO A 147 -10.45 -2.23 -9.21
CA PRO A 147 -10.28 -1.06 -10.06
C PRO A 147 -9.51 0.05 -9.32
N PRO A 148 -8.62 0.79 -10.01
CA PRO A 148 -7.81 1.81 -9.34
C PRO A 148 -8.69 2.94 -8.83
N LEU A 149 -8.63 3.17 -7.51
CA LEU A 149 -9.24 4.34 -6.91
C LEU A 149 -8.44 5.61 -7.20
N HIS A 150 -9.16 6.70 -7.45
CA HIS A 150 -8.60 8.00 -7.74
C HIS A 150 -7.81 8.64 -6.59
N LEU A 151 -8.01 8.21 -5.33
CA LEU A 151 -7.42 8.83 -4.13
C LEU A 151 -6.22 8.05 -3.54
N ILE A 152 -5.75 7.02 -4.25
CA ILE A 152 -4.68 6.15 -3.77
C ILE A 152 -3.63 5.94 -4.85
N GLY A 153 -2.40 6.32 -4.54
CA GLY A 153 -1.22 6.05 -5.35
C GLY A 153 -1.10 6.95 -6.59
N PRO A 154 -0.14 6.65 -7.47
CA PRO A 154 0.22 7.53 -8.57
C PRO A 154 -0.95 7.90 -9.49
N ARG A 155 -0.96 9.16 -9.89
CA ARG A 155 -1.79 9.76 -10.94
C ARG A 155 -0.89 10.48 -11.92
N ALA A 156 -1.38 10.68 -13.12
CA ALA A 156 -0.68 11.47 -14.11
C ALA A 156 -1.65 12.32 -14.92
N LYS A 157 -1.22 13.55 -15.17
CA LYS A 157 -1.87 14.48 -16.10
C LYS A 157 -1.17 14.46 -17.45
N HIS A 158 -1.97 14.34 -18.51
CA HIS A 158 -1.54 14.48 -19.89
C HIS A 158 -2.61 15.22 -20.69
N GLY A 159 -2.31 16.46 -21.09
CA GLY A 159 -3.31 17.37 -21.65
C GLY A 159 -4.41 17.67 -20.64
N VAL A 160 -5.66 17.33 -20.99
CA VAL A 160 -6.84 17.51 -20.12
C VAL A 160 -7.16 16.29 -19.25
N LEU A 161 -6.47 15.17 -19.46
CA LEU A 161 -6.70 13.94 -18.71
C LEU A 161 -5.97 14.01 -17.37
N ASP A 162 -6.65 13.58 -16.31
CA ASP A 162 -6.09 13.35 -14.98
C ASP A 162 -6.57 11.99 -14.49
N LEU A 163 -5.71 10.97 -14.60
CA LEU A 163 -6.09 9.57 -14.44
C LEU A 163 -5.17 8.86 -13.44
N PRO A 164 -5.67 7.82 -12.75
CA PRO A 164 -4.80 6.92 -12.01
C PRO A 164 -3.79 6.29 -12.97
N CYS A 165 -2.58 6.08 -12.48
CA CYS A 165 -1.53 5.48 -13.28
C CYS A 165 -0.68 4.49 -12.47
N SER A 166 0.18 3.77 -13.18
CA SER A 166 1.24 2.97 -12.59
C SER A 166 2.55 3.26 -13.33
N TYR A 167 3.65 3.47 -12.60
CA TYR A 167 4.96 3.46 -13.24
C TYR A 167 5.19 2.08 -13.88
N THR A 168 5.72 2.09 -15.09
CA THR A 168 6.30 0.89 -15.71
C THR A 168 7.49 0.39 -14.89
N SER A 169 7.90 -0.87 -15.10
CA SER A 169 8.94 -1.49 -14.27
C SER A 169 10.31 -0.78 -14.30
N ASP A 170 10.64 -0.09 -15.38
CA ASP A 170 11.85 0.73 -15.54
C ASP A 170 11.65 2.20 -15.10
N GLN A 171 10.41 2.55 -14.73
CA GLN A 171 9.97 3.86 -14.28
C GLN A 171 10.19 4.99 -15.30
N GLN A 172 10.42 4.66 -16.58
CA GLN A 172 10.60 5.65 -17.65
C GLN A 172 9.25 6.09 -18.26
N SER A 173 8.23 5.25 -18.11
CA SER A 173 6.87 5.51 -18.56
C SER A 173 5.85 5.30 -17.43
N VAL A 174 4.67 5.86 -17.60
CA VAL A 174 3.48 5.57 -16.80
C VAL A 174 2.39 4.94 -17.68
N GLU A 175 1.70 3.94 -17.14
CA GLU A 175 0.46 3.42 -17.71
C GLU A 175 -0.71 4.18 -17.10
N LEU A 176 -1.34 5.06 -17.88
CA LEU A 176 -2.60 5.73 -17.53
C LEU A 176 -3.75 4.73 -17.65
N VAL A 177 -4.70 4.77 -16.71
CA VAL A 177 -5.84 3.84 -16.69
C VAL A 177 -7.15 4.61 -16.78
N TRP A 178 -7.96 4.25 -17.78
CA TRP A 178 -9.32 4.71 -17.96
C TRP A 178 -10.29 3.58 -17.60
N VAL A 179 -11.20 3.83 -16.66
CA VAL A 179 -12.20 2.86 -16.18
C VAL A 179 -13.59 3.42 -16.45
N GLY A 180 -14.45 2.63 -17.07
CA GLY A 180 -15.85 2.98 -17.28
C GLY A 180 -16.45 2.43 -18.57
N ASP A 181 -17.74 2.71 -18.75
CA ASP A 181 -18.54 2.39 -19.93
C ASP A 181 -18.46 3.48 -21.02
N GLN A 182 -17.99 4.67 -20.65
CA GLN A 182 -17.73 5.76 -21.58
C GLN A 182 -16.60 5.41 -22.56
N ARG A 183 -16.75 5.87 -23.81
CA ARG A 183 -15.74 5.70 -24.86
C ARG A 183 -14.38 6.20 -24.37
N ALA A 184 -13.40 5.31 -24.38
CA ALA A 184 -12.04 5.65 -23.98
C ALA A 184 -11.45 6.73 -24.90
N PRO A 185 -10.59 7.62 -24.37
CA PRO A 185 -9.87 8.61 -25.17
C PRO A 185 -8.98 7.97 -26.25
N GLU A 186 -8.59 8.74 -27.25
CA GLU A 186 -7.71 8.27 -28.32
C GLU A 186 -6.36 7.77 -27.78
N GLY A 187 -5.89 6.65 -28.36
CA GLY A 187 -4.64 5.99 -27.98
C GLY A 187 -4.73 5.10 -26.74
N PHE A 188 -5.90 4.99 -26.10
CA PHE A 188 -6.13 3.98 -25.07
C PHE A 188 -6.54 2.65 -25.71
N GLU A 189 -5.92 1.57 -25.27
CA GLU A 189 -6.22 0.21 -25.69
C GLU A 189 -6.99 -0.52 -24.60
N GLN A 190 -7.99 -1.31 -25.00
CA GLN A 190 -8.75 -2.10 -24.04
C GLN A 190 -7.89 -3.24 -23.50
N VAL A 191 -7.71 -3.28 -22.18
CA VAL A 191 -6.93 -4.33 -21.50
C VAL A 191 -7.86 -5.33 -20.82
N ARG A 192 -9.01 -4.87 -20.31
CA ARG A 192 -10.06 -5.69 -19.69
C ARG A 192 -11.44 -5.11 -20.02
N PRO A 193 -12.55 -5.83 -19.77
CA PRO A 193 -13.89 -5.23 -19.86
C PRO A 193 -13.96 -3.93 -19.05
N MET A 194 -14.37 -2.83 -19.71
CA MET A 194 -14.47 -1.49 -19.13
C MET A 194 -13.15 -0.86 -18.64
N VAL A 195 -12.00 -1.46 -18.93
CA VAL A 195 -10.68 -0.94 -18.53
C VAL A 195 -9.79 -0.79 -19.75
N HIS A 196 -9.33 0.43 -19.96
CA HIS A 196 -8.43 0.78 -21.05
C HIS A 196 -7.17 1.40 -20.48
N ALA A 197 -6.05 1.20 -21.15
CA ALA A 197 -4.76 1.71 -20.71
C ALA A 197 -4.02 2.38 -21.86
N ARG A 198 -3.17 3.35 -21.51
CA ARG A 198 -2.23 3.97 -22.44
C ARG A 198 -0.91 4.19 -21.72
N VAL A 199 0.18 3.72 -22.33
CA VAL A 199 1.53 3.96 -21.81
C VAL A 199 2.08 5.24 -22.44
N LEU A 200 2.62 6.13 -21.60
CA LEU A 200 3.26 7.37 -22.01
C LEU A 200 4.59 7.56 -21.27
N PRO A 201 5.61 8.15 -21.90
CA PRO A 201 6.82 8.55 -21.21
C PRO A 201 6.51 9.48 -20.03
N VAL A 202 7.23 9.32 -18.92
CA VAL A 202 7.09 10.21 -17.73
C VAL A 202 7.33 11.67 -18.13
N SER A 203 8.22 11.93 -19.09
CA SER A 203 8.51 13.29 -19.59
C SER A 203 7.34 13.98 -20.29
N GLU A 204 6.32 13.22 -20.72
CA GLU A 204 5.11 13.76 -21.35
C GLU A 204 3.97 13.96 -20.32
N CYS A 205 4.20 13.59 -19.06
CA CYS A 205 3.20 13.58 -18.02
C CYS A 205 3.61 14.41 -16.82
N GLU A 206 2.65 15.09 -16.20
CA GLU A 206 2.79 15.58 -14.84
C GLU A 206 2.34 14.47 -13.89
N VAL A 207 3.28 13.74 -13.28
CA VAL A 207 3.00 12.59 -12.39
C VAL A 207 3.03 13.03 -10.93
N PHE A 208 2.05 12.64 -10.12
CA PHE A 208 1.90 13.03 -8.71
C PHE A 208 1.04 12.02 -7.93
N ASP A 209 0.96 12.16 -6.60
CA ASP A 209 -0.05 11.51 -5.75
C ASP A 209 -0.88 12.60 -5.04
N ILE A 210 -2.14 12.31 -4.72
CA ILE A 210 -3.01 13.17 -3.89
C ILE A 210 -3.61 12.32 -2.78
N ALA A 211 -3.28 12.66 -1.54
CA ALA A 211 -3.99 12.17 -0.37
C ALA A 211 -5.12 13.16 -0.02
N LEU A 212 -6.37 12.71 -0.09
CA LEU A 212 -7.49 13.50 0.41
C LEU A 212 -7.59 13.31 1.93
N LEU A 213 -7.31 14.37 2.68
CA LEU A 213 -7.41 14.41 4.13
C LEU A 213 -8.70 15.14 4.53
N ALA A 214 -9.26 14.76 5.67
CA ALA A 214 -10.44 15.39 6.26
C ALA A 214 -10.39 15.31 7.79
N ARG A 215 -11.32 15.99 8.45
CA ARG A 215 -11.66 15.76 9.86
C ARG A 215 -12.95 14.96 9.97
N TRP A 216 -12.97 14.01 10.91
CA TRP A 216 -14.16 13.27 11.32
C TRP A 216 -14.18 13.17 12.85
N ARG A 217 -15.20 13.74 13.49
CA ARG A 217 -15.32 13.78 14.97
C ARG A 217 -14.01 14.23 15.65
N GLU A 218 -13.43 15.33 15.17
CA GLU A 218 -12.13 15.89 15.60
C GLU A 218 -10.85 15.10 15.22
N HIS A 219 -10.97 13.93 14.59
CA HIS A 219 -9.83 13.10 14.18
C HIS A 219 -9.44 13.39 12.73
N ARG A 220 -8.13 13.49 12.47
CA ARG A 220 -7.61 13.60 11.10
C ARG A 220 -7.67 12.22 10.45
N VAL A 221 -8.35 12.13 9.32
CA VAL A 221 -8.53 10.89 8.56
C VAL A 221 -8.07 11.07 7.12
N ARG A 222 -7.67 9.97 6.46
CA ARG A 222 -7.45 9.95 5.01
C ARG A 222 -8.64 9.30 4.33
N VAL A 223 -9.28 10.00 3.41
CA VAL A 223 -10.38 9.46 2.60
C VAL A 223 -9.81 8.54 1.52
N LEU A 224 -10.30 7.30 1.48
CA LEU A 224 -9.85 6.27 0.53
C LEU A 224 -10.76 6.20 -0.69
N GLN A 225 -12.07 6.25 -0.46
CA GLN A 225 -13.12 6.34 -1.48
C GLN A 225 -14.35 7.00 -0.89
N GLN A 226 -15.18 7.53 -1.78
CA GLN A 226 -16.54 7.91 -1.48
C GLN A 226 -17.48 7.23 -2.47
N ALA A 227 -18.50 6.54 -1.96
CA ALA A 227 -19.53 5.86 -2.73
C ALA A 227 -20.90 6.36 -2.28
N GLY A 228 -21.48 7.28 -3.05
CA GLY A 228 -22.72 7.96 -2.67
C GLY A 228 -22.53 8.79 -1.40
N GLU A 229 -23.34 8.50 -0.38
CA GLU A 229 -23.36 9.20 0.91
C GLU A 229 -22.36 8.63 1.92
N GLU A 230 -21.68 7.54 1.59
CA GLU A 230 -20.70 6.89 2.46
C GLU A 230 -19.27 7.13 1.97
N ALA A 231 -18.33 7.24 2.91
CA ALA A 231 -16.91 7.35 2.65
C ALA A 231 -16.15 6.29 3.46
N LEU A 232 -15.23 5.59 2.81
CA LEU A 232 -14.26 4.74 3.50
C LEU A 232 -13.06 5.62 3.86
N VAL A 233 -12.68 5.63 5.14
CA VAL A 233 -11.57 6.41 5.65
C VAL A 233 -10.54 5.53 6.35
N LEU A 234 -9.28 5.93 6.25
CA LEU A 234 -8.18 5.41 7.06
C LEU A 234 -8.05 6.26 8.31
N VAL A 235 -7.96 5.60 9.46
CA VAL A 235 -7.86 6.20 10.79
C VAL A 235 -6.52 5.81 11.40
N THR A 236 -5.88 6.75 12.09
CA THR A 236 -4.68 6.50 12.89
C THR A 236 -5.01 6.80 14.35
N PRO A 237 -5.66 5.85 15.05
CA PRO A 237 -6.09 6.08 16.42
C PRO A 237 -4.89 6.16 17.35
N GLY A 238 -4.99 7.01 18.38
CA GLY A 238 -4.02 7.15 19.44
C GLY A 238 -3.99 6.01 20.45
N SER A 239 -5.06 5.21 20.50
CA SER A 239 -5.26 4.09 21.44
C SER A 239 -6.32 3.10 20.93
N LEU A 240 -6.42 1.93 21.56
CA LEU A 240 -7.51 0.97 21.25
C LEU A 240 -8.89 1.54 21.60
N ALA A 241 -9.01 2.21 22.75
CA ALA A 241 -10.27 2.84 23.18
C ALA A 241 -10.77 3.89 22.19
N GLU A 242 -9.85 4.67 21.60
CA GLU A 242 -10.17 5.64 20.54
C GLU A 242 -10.63 4.94 19.26
N ALA A 243 -9.99 3.83 18.88
CA ALA A 243 -10.44 3.03 17.73
C ALA A 243 -11.87 2.49 17.94
N GLU A 244 -12.18 1.98 19.14
CA GLU A 244 -13.51 1.49 19.53
C GLU A 244 -14.56 2.62 19.54
N GLU A 245 -14.24 3.79 20.10
CA GLU A 245 -15.12 4.97 20.13
C GLU A 245 -15.47 5.44 18.72
N LEU A 246 -14.49 5.41 17.82
CA LEU A 246 -14.67 5.71 16.40
C LEU A 246 -15.42 4.59 15.66
N GLY A 247 -15.60 3.41 16.24
CA GLY A 247 -16.12 2.25 15.52
C GLY A 247 -15.23 1.83 14.36
N ALA A 248 -13.93 2.13 14.44
CA ALA A 248 -12.96 1.78 13.42
C ALA A 248 -12.56 0.31 13.57
N THR A 249 -12.49 -0.40 12.45
CA THR A 249 -12.06 -1.80 12.40
C THR A 249 -10.59 -1.88 12.03
N GLU A 250 -9.82 -2.69 12.74
CA GLU A 250 -8.43 -2.97 12.40
C GLU A 250 -8.36 -3.82 11.13
N ALA A 251 -7.78 -3.27 10.06
CA ALA A 251 -7.59 -3.97 8.79
C ALA A 251 -6.26 -4.74 8.76
N GLU A 252 -5.25 -4.21 9.45
CA GLU A 252 -3.95 -4.81 9.74
C GLU A 252 -3.44 -4.21 11.07
N PRO A 253 -2.53 -4.85 11.80
CA PRO A 253 -1.97 -4.32 13.05
C PRO A 253 -1.56 -2.84 12.95
N GLY A 254 -2.26 -1.97 13.68
CA GLY A 254 -2.03 -0.51 13.69
C GLY A 254 -2.62 0.27 12.52
N ILE A 255 -3.41 -0.37 11.65
CA ILE A 255 -4.01 0.22 10.45
C ILE A 255 -5.53 0.04 10.54
N PHE A 256 -6.23 1.14 10.80
CA PHE A 256 -7.67 1.13 11.08
C PHE A 256 -8.47 1.78 9.96
N GLN A 257 -9.67 1.26 9.71
CA GLN A 257 -10.59 1.77 8.71
C GLN A 257 -11.98 1.97 9.29
N ALA A 258 -12.71 2.97 8.79
CA ALA A 258 -14.11 3.19 9.12
C ALA A 258 -14.89 3.56 7.86
N THR A 259 -16.14 3.12 7.79
CA THR A 259 -17.12 3.62 6.82
C THR A 259 -17.97 4.66 7.53
N VAL A 260 -18.00 5.88 6.98
CA VAL A 260 -18.58 7.05 7.64
C VAL A 260 -19.47 7.83 6.68
N PRO A 261 -20.52 8.51 7.16
CA PRO A 261 -21.30 9.40 6.32
C PRO A 261 -20.41 10.52 5.78
N ALA A 262 -20.38 10.69 4.45
CA ALA A 262 -19.56 11.68 3.79
C ALA A 262 -19.89 13.11 4.26
N ALA A 263 -21.14 13.37 4.64
CA ALA A 263 -21.58 14.65 5.18
C ALA A 263 -20.92 15.02 6.52
N GLU A 264 -20.40 14.04 7.28
CA GLU A 264 -19.66 14.28 8.53
C GLU A 264 -18.20 14.69 8.31
N LEU A 265 -17.67 14.55 7.09
CA LEU A 265 -16.29 14.88 6.76
C LEU A 265 -16.11 16.39 6.52
N THR A 266 -15.44 17.07 7.45
CA THR A 266 -15.11 18.49 7.39
C THR A 266 -13.63 18.73 7.04
N ASP A 267 -13.24 20.00 6.85
CA ASP A 267 -11.85 20.42 6.61
C ASP A 267 -11.11 19.60 5.56
N ARG A 268 -11.78 19.39 4.42
CA ARG A 268 -11.26 18.55 3.34
C ARG A 268 -10.11 19.26 2.61
N GLU A 269 -8.98 18.57 2.53
CA GLU A 269 -7.77 19.08 1.89
C GLU A 269 -7.13 18.00 1.00
N GLY A 270 -6.82 18.35 -0.25
CA GLY A 270 -6.00 17.51 -1.11
C GLY A 270 -4.52 17.81 -0.91
N VAL A 271 -3.78 16.90 -0.28
CA VAL A 271 -2.33 17.02 -0.11
C VAL A 271 -1.63 16.35 -1.28
N ARG A 272 -0.97 17.17 -2.10
CA ARG A 272 -0.21 16.71 -3.26
C ARG A 272 1.20 16.30 -2.86
N SER A 273 1.68 15.20 -3.45
CA SER A 273 3.08 14.77 -3.41
C SER A 273 3.61 14.65 -4.83
N ASP A 274 4.80 15.20 -5.07
CA ASP A 274 5.49 15.13 -6.36
C ASP A 274 6.62 14.09 -6.32
N PRO A 275 7.02 13.52 -7.48
CA PRO A 275 8.07 12.51 -7.58
C PRO A 275 9.36 13.00 -6.93
N MET A 276 9.86 12.28 -5.93
CA MET A 276 11.19 12.53 -5.41
C MET A 276 12.25 12.14 -6.46
N PRO A 277 13.29 12.96 -6.68
CA PRO A 277 14.35 12.60 -7.61
C PRO A 277 14.98 11.26 -7.17
N THR A 278 15.01 10.30 -8.07
CA THR A 278 15.73 9.04 -7.86
C THR A 278 17.21 9.37 -7.69
N ARG A 279 17.79 9.05 -6.53
CA ARG A 279 19.25 9.18 -6.35
C ARG A 279 19.92 8.25 -7.37
N SER A 280 20.47 8.84 -8.42
CA SER A 280 21.35 8.16 -9.36
C SER A 280 22.48 7.50 -8.59
N ARG A 281 22.70 6.21 -8.79
CA ARG A 281 23.93 5.55 -8.36
C ARG A 281 25.06 6.23 -9.15
N ALA A 282 25.90 6.99 -8.46
CA ALA A 282 27.17 7.43 -9.03
C ALA A 282 27.92 6.18 -9.51
N THR A 283 28.03 6.04 -10.83
CA THR A 283 28.95 5.10 -11.45
C THR A 283 30.36 5.57 -11.12
N HIS A 284 31.02 4.90 -10.18
CA HIS A 284 32.46 4.96 -10.10
C HIS A 284 33.02 4.19 -11.30
N SER A 285 33.38 4.93 -12.34
CA SER A 285 34.34 4.53 -13.38
C SER A 285 35.76 4.59 -12.84
#